data_AF-A0A4Y2M0Z8-F1
#
_entry.id   AF-A0A4Y2M0Z8-F1
#
_cell.length_a   1.000
_cell.length_b   1.000
_cell.length_c   1.000
_cell.angle_alpha   90.00
_cell.angle_beta   90.00
_cell.angle_gamma   90.00
#
_symmetry.space_group_name_H-M   'P 1'
#
loop_
_entity.id
_entity.type
_entity.pdbx_description
1 polymer ?
#
loop_
_entity_poly.entity_id
_entity_poly.type
_entity_poly.pdbx_seq_one_letter_code
_entity_poly.pdbx_strand_id
1 'polypeptide(L)'
;MTSTELTSQCSWTVLDNIGSDHLPIIIEFRKRQKVFYSNEKFWTFKKAYCASFRDSVDRALASMPLNDDLNSNWQTFKKTILKHARAFIPRGNLKRFVLHYTQSTTILDPLFEKRKHLIETVSLSENNLRPEINKINAEIKLAYTHLKRSR
;
A
#
# COMPACT_ATOMS: atom_id res chain seq x y z
N MET A 1 21.45 23.58 -2.79
CA MET A 1 20.92 23.95 -4.13
C MET A 1 20.02 22.82 -4.59
N THR A 2 18.71 23.01 -4.58
CA THR A 2 17.74 22.09 -5.19
C THR A 2 17.65 22.40 -6.68
N SER A 3 17.60 21.38 -7.53
CA SER A 3 17.54 21.56 -8.99
C SER A 3 16.23 22.27 -9.37
N THR A 4 16.32 23.40 -10.07
CA THR A 4 15.19 24.22 -10.56
C THR A 4 14.17 23.42 -11.37
N GLU A 5 14.60 22.33 -11.99
CA GLU A 5 13.77 21.42 -12.77
C GLU A 5 12.82 20.56 -11.92
N LEU A 6 13.19 20.27 -10.67
CA LEU A 6 12.31 19.55 -9.73
C LEU A 6 11.23 20.49 -9.18
N THR A 7 11.57 21.75 -8.91
CA THR A 7 10.64 22.72 -8.33
C THR A 7 9.47 23.04 -9.26
N SER A 8 9.72 23.15 -10.58
CA SER A 8 8.66 23.40 -11.58
C SER A 8 7.68 22.23 -11.76
N GLN A 9 8.07 21.04 -11.32
CA GLN A 9 7.26 19.82 -11.38
C GLN A 9 6.56 19.51 -10.04
N CYS A 10 6.82 20.27 -8.97
CA CYS A 10 6.20 20.07 -7.66
C CYS A 10 5.14 21.14 -7.38
N SER A 11 3.91 20.72 -7.05
CA SER A 11 2.92 21.57 -6.38
C SER A 11 2.84 21.22 -4.90
N TRP A 12 2.64 22.22 -4.06
CA TRP A 12 2.62 22.06 -2.61
C TRP A 12 1.27 22.57 -2.13
N THR A 13 0.56 21.76 -1.36
CA THR A 13 -0.71 22.14 -0.76
C THR A 13 -0.66 21.83 0.72
N VAL A 14 -1.05 22.80 1.54
CA VAL A 14 -1.24 22.56 2.97
C VAL A 14 -2.60 21.87 3.10
N LEU A 15 -2.61 20.68 3.70
CA LEU A 15 -3.86 20.01 4.01
C LEU A 15 -4.44 20.60 5.28
N ASP A 16 -5.50 21.35 5.11
CA ASP A 16 -6.37 21.72 6.20
C ASP A 16 -7.25 20.53 6.58
N ASN A 17 -7.67 20.51 7.85
CA ASN A 17 -8.80 19.68 8.23
C ASN A 17 -8.57 18.18 7.99
N ILE A 18 -7.47 17.62 8.50
CA ILE A 18 -7.29 16.15 8.59
C ILE A 18 -7.29 15.64 10.03
N GLY A 19 -7.64 16.49 11.00
CA GLY A 19 -7.65 16.14 12.43
C GLY A 19 -6.25 16.01 13.04
N SER A 20 -5.24 16.63 12.41
CA SER A 20 -3.89 16.80 12.94
C SER A 20 -3.65 18.28 13.20
N ASP A 21 -3.10 18.61 14.37
CA ASP A 21 -2.80 19.98 14.78
C ASP A 21 -1.62 20.60 13.99
N HIS A 22 -0.97 19.83 13.13
CA HIS A 22 0.30 20.21 12.48
C HIS A 22 0.20 20.47 10.97
N LEU A 23 -0.99 20.75 10.42
CA LEU A 23 -1.23 21.19 9.03
C LEU A 23 -0.24 20.58 8.01
N PRO A 24 -0.34 19.28 7.69
CA PRO A 24 0.69 18.63 6.89
C PRO A 24 0.74 19.20 5.48
N ILE A 25 1.97 19.32 4.99
CA ILE A 25 2.26 19.78 3.64
C ILE A 25 2.27 18.56 2.72
N ILE A 26 1.35 18.53 1.76
CA ILE A 26 1.42 17.61 0.63
C ILE A 26 2.28 18.23 -0.46
N ILE A 27 3.23 17.44 -0.95
CA ILE A 27 4.06 17.76 -2.10
C ILE A 27 3.66 16.82 -3.22
N GLU A 28 2.98 17.33 -4.24
CA GLU A 28 2.60 16.61 -5.43
C GLU A 28 3.63 16.81 -6.54
N PHE A 29 4.26 15.73 -6.98
CA PHE A 29 5.21 15.77 -8.10
C PHE A 29 4.51 15.35 -9.40
N ARG A 30 4.26 16.31 -10.29
CA ARG A 30 3.61 16.14 -11.59
C ARG A 30 4.63 15.72 -12.65
N LYS A 31 4.96 14.43 -12.68
CA LYS A 31 5.72 13.83 -13.78
C LYS A 31 4.84 12.86 -14.54
N ARG A 32 4.94 12.87 -15.88
CA ARG A 32 4.38 11.79 -16.70
C ARG A 32 5.11 10.49 -16.34
N GLN A 33 4.51 9.72 -15.45
CA GLN A 33 5.02 8.41 -15.08
C GLN A 33 4.85 7.50 -16.30
N LYS A 34 5.96 7.03 -16.86
CA LYS A 34 5.90 5.90 -17.79
C LYS A 34 5.34 4.73 -17.00
N VAL A 35 4.13 4.31 -17.34
CA VAL A 35 3.50 3.15 -16.70
C VAL A 35 4.21 1.92 -17.25
N PHE A 36 5.16 1.39 -16.49
CA PHE A 36 5.74 0.09 -16.78
C PHE A 36 4.77 -0.96 -16.28
N TYR A 37 4.12 -1.67 -17.19
CA TYR A 37 3.38 -2.87 -16.84
C TYR A 37 4.39 -3.94 -16.45
N SER A 38 4.47 -4.25 -15.16
CA SER A 38 5.21 -5.42 -14.71
C SER A 38 4.41 -6.67 -15.07
N ASN A 39 4.94 -7.46 -16.00
CA ASN A 39 4.46 -8.82 -16.28
C ASN A 39 4.98 -9.83 -15.24
N GLU A 40 5.49 -9.36 -14.10
CA GLU A 40 5.97 -10.24 -13.04
C GLU A 40 4.81 -11.07 -12.48
N LYS A 41 4.96 -12.38 -12.63
CA LYS A 41 4.04 -13.36 -12.07
C LYS A 41 4.45 -13.66 -10.64
N PHE A 42 3.50 -13.58 -9.73
CA PHE A 42 3.69 -13.87 -8.31
C PHE A 42 3.40 -15.34 -8.02
N TRP A 43 4.08 -15.90 -7.02
CA TRP A 43 3.80 -17.24 -6.52
C TRP A 43 2.40 -17.31 -5.92
N THR A 44 1.59 -18.26 -6.38
CA THR A 44 0.24 -18.49 -5.87
C THR A 44 0.24 -19.68 -4.91
N PHE A 45 0.67 -19.44 -3.66
CA PHE A 45 0.78 -20.51 -2.65
C PHE A 45 -0.54 -21.21 -2.33
N LYS A 46 -1.69 -20.51 -2.47
CA LYS A 46 -3.02 -21.11 -2.29
C LYS A 46 -3.32 -22.26 -3.28
N LYS A 47 -2.67 -22.27 -4.44
CA LYS A 47 -2.84 -23.30 -5.48
C LYS A 47 -1.64 -24.25 -5.56
N ALA A 48 -0.75 -24.22 -4.58
CA ALA A 48 0.45 -25.03 -4.59
C ALA A 48 0.13 -26.50 -4.26
N TYR A 49 0.80 -27.42 -4.96
CA TYR A 49 0.81 -28.83 -4.60
C TYR A 49 1.91 -29.09 -3.55
N CYS A 50 1.66 -28.65 -2.31
CA CYS A 50 2.67 -28.60 -1.25
C CYS A 50 3.28 -29.96 -0.89
N ALA A 51 2.46 -31.02 -0.84
CA ALA A 51 2.95 -32.36 -0.52
C ALA A 51 3.94 -32.87 -1.58
N SER A 52 3.55 -32.78 -2.87
CA SER A 52 4.41 -33.17 -3.98
C SER A 52 5.68 -32.32 -4.09
N PHE A 53 5.58 -31.02 -3.78
CA PHE A 53 6.76 -30.15 -3.68
C PHE A 53 7.75 -30.66 -2.62
N ARG A 54 7.26 -30.92 -1.40
CA ARG A 54 8.08 -31.42 -0.30
C ARG A 54 8.77 -32.73 -0.68
N ASP A 55 7.99 -33.73 -1.08
CA ASP A 55 8.52 -35.06 -1.40
C ASP A 55 9.48 -35.02 -2.59
N SER A 56 9.32 -34.05 -3.51
CA SER A 56 10.24 -33.85 -4.62
C SER A 56 11.53 -33.16 -4.20
N VAL A 57 11.48 -32.20 -3.27
CA VAL A 57 12.67 -31.51 -2.75
C VAL A 57 13.47 -32.45 -1.86
N ASP A 58 12.82 -33.18 -0.96
CA ASP A 58 13.47 -34.10 -0.03
C ASP A 58 14.24 -35.18 -0.80
N ARG A 59 13.65 -35.76 -1.85
CA ARG A 59 14.34 -36.71 -2.74
C ARG A 59 15.52 -36.07 -3.45
N ALA A 60 15.36 -34.85 -3.97
CA ALA A 60 16.43 -34.17 -4.69
C ALA A 60 17.62 -33.85 -3.77
N LEU A 61 17.35 -33.35 -2.55
CA LEU A 61 18.38 -33.02 -1.57
C LEU A 61 19.05 -34.27 -1.00
N ALA A 62 18.30 -35.35 -0.74
CA ALA A 62 18.88 -36.61 -0.29
C ALA A 62 19.86 -37.22 -1.32
N SER A 63 19.64 -36.95 -2.61
CA SER A 63 20.51 -37.41 -3.70
C SER A 63 21.73 -36.52 -3.97
N MET A 64 21.87 -35.39 -3.26
CA MET A 64 22.96 -34.43 -3.47
C MET A 64 24.06 -34.59 -2.41
N PRO A 65 25.24 -35.14 -2.77
CA PRO A 65 26.38 -35.14 -1.87
C PRO A 65 26.89 -33.70 -1.64
N LEU A 66 27.21 -33.38 -0.39
CA LEU A 66 27.85 -32.12 -0.03
C LEU A 66 29.32 -32.15 -0.45
N ASN A 67 29.81 -31.03 -0.96
CA ASN A 67 31.23 -30.80 -1.21
C ASN A 67 31.87 -29.95 -0.08
N ASP A 68 33.19 -29.74 -0.13
CA ASP A 68 33.89 -28.92 0.88
C ASP A 68 33.63 -27.40 0.72
N ASP A 69 33.09 -26.97 -0.44
CA ASP A 69 32.75 -25.57 -0.69
C ASP A 69 31.31 -25.25 -0.24
N LEU A 70 31.21 -24.71 0.97
CA LEU A 70 29.95 -24.26 1.56
C LEU A 70 29.14 -23.34 0.62
N ASN A 71 29.80 -22.44 -0.12
CA ASN A 71 29.09 -21.50 -0.98
C ASN A 71 28.48 -22.21 -2.19
N SER A 72 29.21 -23.14 -2.81
CA SER A 72 28.69 -23.99 -3.88
C SER A 72 27.51 -24.85 -3.41
N ASN A 73 27.62 -25.48 -2.23
CA ASN A 73 26.52 -26.24 -1.64
C ASN A 73 25.28 -25.37 -1.42
N TRP A 74 25.45 -24.17 -0.88
CA TRP A 74 24.35 -23.23 -0.64
C TRP A 74 23.67 -22.80 -1.94
N GLN A 75 24.44 -22.46 -2.97
CA GLN A 75 23.88 -22.08 -4.27
C GLN A 75 23.11 -23.24 -4.90
N THR A 76 23.63 -24.45 -4.76
CA THR A 76 23.01 -25.67 -5.25
C THR A 76 21.69 -25.94 -4.54
N PHE A 77 21.67 -25.91 -3.21
CA PHE A 77 20.46 -26.02 -2.39
C PHE A 77 19.38 -25.00 -2.81
N LYS A 78 19.76 -23.72 -2.91
CA LYS A 78 18.86 -22.63 -3.32
C LYS A 78 18.28 -22.88 -4.71
N LYS A 79 19.13 -23.26 -5.67
CA LYS A 79 18.69 -23.57 -7.04
C LYS A 79 17.74 -24.76 -7.08
N THR A 80 18.00 -25.81 -6.32
CA THR A 80 17.14 -26.99 -6.21
C THR A 80 15.77 -26.61 -5.68
N ILE A 81 15.69 -25.89 -4.55
CA ILE A 81 14.41 -25.42 -3.99
C ILE A 81 13.64 -24.58 -5.01
N LEU A 82 14.29 -23.60 -5.65
CA LEU A 82 13.63 -22.72 -6.62
C LEU A 82 13.17 -23.49 -7.87
N LYS A 83 13.93 -24.49 -8.33
CA LYS A 83 13.57 -25.34 -9.46
C LYS A 83 12.29 -26.13 -9.17
N HIS A 84 12.25 -26.82 -8.03
CA HIS A 84 11.08 -27.59 -7.63
C HIS A 84 9.88 -26.69 -7.31
N ALA A 85 10.11 -25.52 -6.70
CA ALA A 85 9.04 -24.56 -6.46
C ALA A 85 8.38 -24.13 -7.78
N ARG A 86 9.15 -23.93 -8.85
CA ARG A 86 8.60 -23.55 -10.18
C ARG A 86 7.72 -24.63 -10.79
N ALA A 87 7.98 -25.90 -10.48
CA ALA A 87 7.19 -27.03 -10.98
C ALA A 87 5.87 -27.20 -10.22
N PHE A 88 5.87 -26.97 -8.90
CA PHE A 88 4.73 -27.32 -8.03
C PHE A 88 3.92 -26.14 -7.51
N ILE A 89 4.45 -24.92 -7.60
CA ILE A 89 3.80 -23.69 -7.15
C ILE A 89 3.47 -22.84 -8.39
N PRO A 90 2.18 -22.74 -8.78
CA PRO A 90 1.79 -21.94 -9.93
C PRO A 90 2.18 -20.46 -9.73
N ARG A 91 2.61 -19.83 -10.82
CA ARG A 91 2.84 -18.38 -10.86
C ARG A 91 1.73 -17.70 -11.65
N GLY A 92 1.16 -16.63 -11.11
CA GLY A 92 0.05 -15.91 -11.72
C GLY A 92 0.02 -14.45 -11.32
N ASN A 93 -0.86 -13.70 -11.97
CA ASN A 93 -1.07 -12.29 -11.65
C ASN A 93 -1.85 -12.19 -10.33
N LEU A 94 -1.39 -11.35 -9.42
CA LEU A 94 -2.14 -11.05 -8.22
C LEU A 94 -3.36 -10.20 -8.63
N LYS A 95 -4.56 -10.78 -8.59
CA LYS A 95 -5.81 -10.12 -9.04
C LYS A 95 -6.18 -8.84 -8.28
N ARG A 96 -5.45 -8.44 -7.23
CA ARG A 96 -5.84 -7.36 -6.29
C ARG A 96 -4.66 -6.58 -5.70
N PHE A 97 -3.66 -6.23 -6.50
CA PHE A 97 -2.69 -5.22 -6.04
C PHE A 97 -3.29 -3.82 -6.31
N VAL A 98 -3.94 -3.24 -5.30
CA VAL A 98 -4.46 -1.87 -5.39
C VAL A 98 -3.33 -0.93 -5.01
N LEU A 99 -2.65 -0.38 -6.04
CA LEU A 99 -1.47 0.48 -5.88
C LEU A 99 -1.82 1.86 -5.28
N HIS A 100 -3.09 2.25 -5.24
CA HIS A 100 -3.50 3.60 -4.84
C HIS A 100 -4.77 3.59 -3.98
N TYR A 101 -4.64 4.10 -2.76
CA TYR A 101 -5.76 4.45 -1.89
C TYR A 101 -6.22 5.87 -2.26
N THR A 102 -7.18 5.98 -3.17
CA THR A 102 -7.89 7.25 -3.39
C THR A 102 -8.95 7.41 -2.29
N GLN A 103 -8.70 8.32 -1.36
CA GLN A 103 -9.55 8.56 -0.18
C GLN A 103 -10.82 9.39 -0.47
N SER A 104 -10.89 10.04 -1.63
CA SER A 104 -12.08 10.82 -2.00
C SER A 104 -13.22 9.85 -2.31
N THR A 105 -14.24 9.91 -1.46
CA THR A 105 -15.52 9.23 -1.66
C THR A 105 -16.60 10.28 -1.57
N THR A 106 -17.65 10.15 -2.38
CA THR A 106 -18.81 11.04 -2.41
C THR A 106 -19.46 11.28 -1.04
N ILE A 107 -19.21 10.40 -0.07
CA ILE A 107 -19.73 10.47 1.29
C ILE A 107 -18.83 11.34 2.21
N LEU A 108 -17.52 11.29 2.04
CA LEU A 108 -16.57 11.97 2.93
C LEU A 108 -16.36 13.45 2.56
N ASP A 109 -16.35 13.76 1.28
CA ASP A 109 -16.13 15.12 0.76
C ASP A 109 -17.09 16.17 1.37
N PRO A 110 -18.43 15.96 1.43
CA PRO A 110 -19.33 16.93 2.05
C PRO A 110 -19.13 17.08 3.57
N LEU A 111 -18.68 16.03 4.27
CA LEU A 111 -18.39 16.09 5.71
C LEU A 111 -17.12 16.91 5.99
N PHE A 112 -16.12 16.81 5.11
CA PHE A 112 -14.91 17.62 5.20
C PHE A 112 -15.19 19.11 4.96
N GLU A 113 -15.97 19.45 3.94
CA GLU A 113 -16.38 20.84 3.68
C GLU A 113 -17.17 21.43 4.86
N LYS A 114 -18.11 20.65 5.42
CA LYS A 114 -18.92 21.09 6.56
C LYS A 114 -18.06 21.36 7.80
N ARG A 115 -17.06 20.50 8.08
CA ARG A 115 -16.12 20.73 9.19
C ARG A 115 -15.22 21.95 8.94
N LYS A 116 -14.77 22.16 7.71
CA LYS A 116 -13.94 23.32 7.34
C LYS A 116 -14.69 24.62 7.62
N HIS A 117 -15.94 24.72 7.17
CA HIS A 117 -16.78 25.89 7.44
C HIS A 117 -16.96 26.12 8.95
N LEU A 118 -17.18 25.08 9.76
CA LEU A 118 -17.31 25.24 11.21
C LEU A 118 -16.02 25.75 11.87
N ILE A 119 -14.86 25.21 11.48
CA ILE A 119 -13.57 25.66 12.01
C ILE A 119 -13.34 27.14 11.67
N GLU A 120 -13.58 27.55 10.42
CA GLU A 120 -13.45 28.95 10.00
C GLU A 120 -14.37 29.88 10.82
N THR A 121 -15.62 29.46 11.10
CA THR A 121 -16.55 30.26 11.92
C THR A 121 -16.19 30.32 13.40
N VAL A 122 -15.55 29.29 13.95
CA VAL A 122 -15.03 29.31 15.34
C VAL A 122 -13.82 30.24 15.44
N SER A 123 -12.96 30.26 14.43
CA SER A 123 -11.82 31.18 14.41
C SER A 123 -12.25 32.66 14.32
N LEU A 124 -13.46 32.94 13.83
CA LEU A 124 -14.00 34.29 13.63
C LEU A 124 -15.01 34.72 14.72
N SER A 125 -15.49 33.83 15.58
CA SER A 125 -16.53 34.15 16.59
C SER A 125 -16.21 33.58 17.96
N GLU A 126 -16.63 34.25 19.03
CA GLU A 126 -16.52 33.76 20.43
C GLU A 126 -17.47 32.59 20.74
N ASN A 127 -18.24 32.12 19.76
CA ASN A 127 -19.19 31.03 19.95
C ASN A 127 -18.45 29.69 20.07
N ASN A 128 -18.76 28.94 21.12
CA ASN A 128 -18.16 27.64 21.40
C ASN A 128 -18.77 26.53 20.53
N LEU A 129 -18.47 26.52 19.23
CA LEU A 129 -18.96 25.47 18.28
C LEU A 129 -18.13 24.17 18.34
N ARG A 130 -17.37 23.96 19.43
CA ARG A 130 -16.59 22.73 19.66
C ARG A 130 -17.47 21.47 19.65
N PRO A 131 -18.70 21.46 20.21
CA PRO A 131 -19.59 20.29 20.16
C PRO A 131 -19.95 19.88 18.72
N GLU A 132 -20.22 20.86 17.84
CA GLU A 132 -20.58 20.63 16.45
C GLU A 132 -19.40 20.09 15.64
N ILE A 133 -18.19 20.61 15.86
CA ILE A 133 -16.96 20.08 15.26
C ILE A 133 -16.73 18.62 15.69
N ASN A 134 -16.92 18.33 16.99
CA ASN A 134 -16.79 16.97 17.52
C ASN A 134 -17.81 16.02 16.92
N LYS A 135 -19.05 16.48 16.70
CA LYS A 135 -20.10 15.71 16.03
C LYS A 135 -19.69 15.34 14.60
N ILE A 136 -19.21 16.30 13.81
CA ILE A 136 -18.75 16.01 12.43
C ILE A 136 -17.54 15.08 12.43
N ASN A 137 -16.60 15.25 13.37
CA ASN A 137 -15.47 14.33 13.51
C ASN A 137 -15.93 12.89 13.79
N ALA A 138 -16.97 12.70 14.60
CA ALA A 138 -17.57 11.40 14.85
C ALA A 138 -18.24 10.83 13.59
N GLU A 139 -18.98 11.66 12.84
CA GLU A 139 -19.61 11.27 11.56
C GLU A 139 -18.56 10.84 10.52
N ILE A 140 -17.46 11.56 10.39
CA ILE A 140 -16.32 11.19 9.52
C ILE A 140 -15.75 9.84 9.93
N LYS A 141 -15.49 9.62 11.23
CA LYS A 141 -14.98 8.34 11.75
C LYS A 141 -15.92 7.18 11.43
N LEU A 142 -17.23 7.39 11.60
CA LEU A 142 -18.24 6.38 11.28
C LEU A 142 -18.28 6.06 9.78
N ALA A 143 -18.28 7.08 8.92
CA ALA A 143 -18.23 6.91 7.47
C ALA A 143 -17.00 6.10 7.03
N TYR A 144 -15.82 6.40 7.60
CA TYR A 144 -14.61 5.60 7.38
C TYR A 144 -14.76 4.14 7.80
N THR A 145 -15.31 3.88 8.99
CA THR A 145 -15.53 2.49 9.44
C THR A 145 -16.51 1.72 8.58
N HIS A 146 -17.56 2.39 8.08
CA HIS A 146 -18.53 1.80 7.17
C HIS A 146 -17.90 1.45 5.82
N LEU A 147 -17.21 2.40 5.19
CA LEU A 147 -16.49 2.20 3.92
C LEU A 147 -15.46 1.07 4.00
N LYS A 148 -14.80 0.92 5.16
CA LYS A 148 -13.85 -0.17 5.42
C LYS A 148 -14.55 -1.53 5.53
N ARG A 149 -15.77 -1.59 6.07
CA ARG A 149 -16.55 -2.83 6.27
C ARG A 149 -17.35 -3.26 5.05
N SER A 150 -17.76 -2.33 4.20
CA SER A 150 -18.50 -2.60 2.97
C SER A 150 -17.62 -3.07 1.80
N ARG A 151 -16.35 -3.38 2.05
CA ARG A 151 -15.35 -3.90 1.10
C ARG A 151 -14.91 -5.30 1.52
#